data_AF-A0A7H0JZ86-F1
#
_entry.id   AF-A0A7H0JZ86-F1
#
_cell.length_a   1.000
_cell.length_b   1.000
_cell.length_c   1.000
_cell.angle_alpha   90.00
_cell.angle_beta   90.00
_cell.angle_gamma   90.00
#
_symmetry.space_group_name_H-M   'P 1'
#
loop_
_entity.id
_entity.type
_entity.pdbx_description
1 polymer ?
#
loop_
_entity_poly.entity_id
_entity_poly.type
_entity_poly.pdbx_seq_one_letter_code
_entity_poly.pdbx_strand_id
1 'polypeptide(L)'
;MAAYEIAVAALVILATICVIAAVILQLRAPDAITRVNLLGPLVVIAFPILIVAKLIYSWSTTGFDLNDFIRAVIAIAAVWIVGSVASFIMGRSLYGVTVSDKR
;
A
#
# COMPACT_ATOMS: atom_id res chain seq x y z
N MET A 1 27.91 5.35 -7.22
CA MET A 1 26.46 5.09 -7.28
C MET A 1 25.92 5.68 -8.56
N ALA A 2 25.30 4.86 -9.39
CA ALA A 2 24.62 5.33 -10.59
C ALA A 2 23.33 6.07 -10.21
N ALA A 3 22.89 7.02 -11.05
CA ALA A 3 21.73 7.87 -10.76
C ALA A 3 20.43 7.07 -10.50
N TYR A 4 20.27 5.90 -11.14
CA TYR A 4 19.11 5.03 -10.92
C TYR A 4 19.11 4.37 -9.53
N GLU A 5 20.28 4.03 -8.97
CA GLU A 5 20.39 3.44 -7.63
C GLU A 5 19.94 4.44 -6.56
N ILE A 6 20.30 5.72 -6.74
CA ILE A 6 19.88 6.81 -5.85
C ILE A 6 18.36 7.00 -5.91
N ALA A 7 17.78 7.00 -7.12
CA ALA A 7 16.33 7.10 -7.30
C ALA A 7 15.58 5.93 -6.64
N VAL A 8 16.05 4.69 -6.85
CA VAL A 8 15.48 3.49 -6.23
C VAL A 8 15.58 3.56 -4.71
N ALA A 9 16.74 3.92 -4.16
CA ALA A 9 16.93 4.07 -2.72
C ALA A 9 15.98 5.13 -2.13
N ALA A 10 15.83 6.29 -2.78
CA ALA A 10 14.93 7.35 -2.35
C ALA A 10 13.46 6.89 -2.34
N LEU A 11 13.01 6.17 -3.39
CA LEU A 11 11.65 5.62 -3.46
C LEU A 11 11.40 4.57 -2.37
N VAL A 12 12.36 3.68 -2.11
CA VAL A 12 12.25 2.67 -1.06
C VAL A 12 12.20 3.30 0.33
N ILE A 13 13.01 4.33 0.58
CA ILE A 13 12.96 5.09 1.85
C ILE A 13 11.60 5.76 2.01
N LEU A 14 11.08 6.39 0.97
CA LEU A 14 9.77 7.05 1.00
C LEU A 14 8.64 6.05 1.28
N ALA A 15 8.66 4.89 0.60
CA ALA A 15 7.71 3.81 0.88
C ALA A 15 7.81 3.30 2.32
N THR A 16 9.03 3.17 2.85
CA THR A 16 9.27 2.74 4.24
C THR A 16 8.66 3.74 5.23
N ILE A 17 8.84 5.05 4.99
CA ILE A 17 8.22 6.11 5.81
C ILE A 17 6.69 5.98 5.78
N CYS A 18 6.08 5.74 4.62
CA CYS A 18 4.64 5.53 4.50
C CYS A 18 4.17 4.30 5.30
N VAL A 19 4.91 3.19 5.27
CA VAL A 19 4.60 1.99 6.04
C VAL A 19 4.68 2.27 7.54
N ILE A 20 5.76 2.91 8.01
CA ILE A 20 5.92 3.27 9.42
C ILE A 20 4.82 4.23 9.87
N ALA A 21 4.50 5.24 9.06
CA ALA A 21 3.41 6.17 9.34
C ALA A 21 2.07 5.42 9.45
N ALA A 22 1.77 4.49 8.54
CA ALA A 22 0.58 3.67 8.61
C ALA A 22 0.53 2.84 9.91
N VAL A 23 1.63 2.21 10.31
CA VAL A 23 1.71 1.46 11.58
C VAL A 23 1.43 2.36 12.78
N ILE A 24 2.08 3.53 12.86
CA ILE A 24 1.86 4.49 13.96
C ILE A 24 0.41 4.94 14.01
N LEU A 25 -0.19 5.25 12.85
CA LEU A 25 -1.59 5.64 12.74
C LEU A 25 -2.51 4.53 13.24
N GLN A 26 -2.22 3.26 12.93
CA GLN A 26 -3.01 2.14 13.44
C GLN A 26 -2.90 1.94 14.94
N LEU A 27 -1.71 2.10 15.51
CA LEU A 27 -1.50 1.98 16.95
C LEU A 27 -2.20 3.10 17.73
N ARG A 28 -2.31 4.29 17.13
CA ARG A 28 -2.93 5.47 17.75
C ARG A 28 -4.43 5.60 17.49
N ALA A 29 -4.98 4.81 16.57
CA ALA A 29 -6.38 4.94 16.19
C ALA A 29 -7.33 4.45 17.31
N PRO A 30 -8.31 5.28 17.71
CA PRO A 30 -9.21 5.00 18.84
C PRO A 30 -10.22 3.90 18.53
N ASP A 31 -10.70 3.83 17.28
CA ASP A 31 -11.80 2.95 16.89
C ASP A 31 -11.43 2.07 15.70
N ALA A 32 -12.08 0.90 15.63
CA ALA A 32 -11.87 -0.07 14.55
C ALA A 32 -12.23 0.49 13.16
N ILE A 33 -13.24 1.35 13.06
CA ILE A 33 -13.63 1.99 11.78
C ILE A 33 -12.53 2.95 11.31
N THR A 34 -11.99 3.75 12.22
CA THR A 34 -10.86 4.65 11.94
C THR A 34 -9.64 3.86 11.51
N ARG A 35 -9.37 2.70 12.13
CA ARG A 35 -8.29 1.80 11.73
C ARG A 35 -8.44 1.29 10.30
N VAL A 36 -9.62 0.85 9.91
CA VAL A 36 -9.87 0.38 8.53
C VAL A 36 -9.57 1.49 7.50
N ASN A 37 -9.96 2.72 7.79
CA ASN A 37 -9.71 3.86 6.88
C ASN A 37 -8.22 4.24 6.80
N LEU A 38 -7.45 4.01 7.87
CA LEU A 38 -6.02 4.34 7.94
C LEU A 38 -5.11 3.33 7.21
N LEU A 39 -5.65 2.28 6.59
CA LEU A 39 -4.88 1.37 5.73
C LEU A 39 -4.56 1.95 4.34
N GLY A 40 -5.25 3.02 3.94
CA GLY A 40 -5.08 3.67 2.62
C GLY A 40 -3.63 4.03 2.25
N PRO A 41 -2.83 4.67 3.11
CA PRO A 41 -1.44 5.02 2.79
C PRO A 41 -0.56 3.82 2.44
N LEU A 42 -0.85 2.65 3.01
CA LEU A 42 -0.08 1.43 2.76
C LEU A 42 -0.42 0.84 1.38
N VAL A 43 -1.72 0.73 1.09
CA VAL A 43 -2.26 0.11 -0.13
C VAL A 43 -2.11 1.02 -1.35
N VAL A 44 -2.37 2.31 -1.20
CA VAL A 44 -2.47 3.26 -2.33
C VAL A 44 -1.14 3.95 -2.63
N ILE A 45 -0.29 4.16 -1.63
CA ILE A 45 0.94 4.94 -1.78
C ILE A 45 2.18 4.04 -1.68
N ALA A 46 2.39 3.37 -0.55
CA ALA A 46 3.61 2.61 -0.33
C ALA A 46 3.79 1.47 -1.34
N PHE A 47 2.74 0.69 -1.60
CA PHE A 47 2.82 -0.46 -2.50
C PHE A 47 3.15 -0.08 -3.96
N PRO A 48 2.45 0.88 -4.61
CA PRO A 48 2.81 1.31 -5.95
C PRO A 48 4.22 1.91 -6.06
N ILE A 49 4.67 2.65 -5.05
CA ILE A 49 6.04 3.20 -5.03
C ILE A 49 7.07 2.08 -5.07
N LEU A 50 6.87 1.00 -4.29
CA LEU A 50 7.78 -0.15 -4.30
C LEU A 50 7.79 -0.88 -5.64
N ILE A 51 6.63 -1.03 -6.29
CA ILE A 51 6.53 -1.62 -7.63
C ILE A 51 7.32 -0.78 -8.65
N VAL A 52 7.17 0.55 -8.60
CA VAL A 52 7.90 1.48 -9.48
C VAL A 52 9.41 1.40 -9.22
N ALA A 53 9.83 1.37 -7.95
CA ALA A 53 11.24 1.21 -7.59
C ALA A 53 11.83 -0.09 -8.15
N LYS A 54 11.09 -1.21 -8.07
CA LYS A 54 11.48 -2.49 -8.68
C LYS A 54 11.63 -2.37 -10.20
N LEU A 55 10.68 -1.75 -10.89
CA LEU A 55 10.75 -1.59 -12.35
C LEU A 55 11.96 -0.76 -12.79
N ILE A 56 12.24 0.35 -12.10
CA ILE A 56 13.41 1.20 -12.39
C ILE A 56 14.70 0.38 -12.24
N TYR A 57 14.82 -0.40 -11.17
CA TYR A 57 16.00 -1.24 -10.95
C TYR A 57 16.13 -2.35 -12.01
N SER A 58 15.03 -3.04 -12.31
CA SER A 58 15.01 -4.15 -13.26
C SER A 58 15.36 -3.68 -14.68
N TRP A 59 14.73 -2.60 -15.16
CA TRP A 59 15.02 -2.07 -16.49
C TRP A 59 16.43 -1.51 -16.62
N SER A 60 17.04 -1.05 -15.51
CA SER A 60 18.42 -0.56 -15.52
C SER A 60 19.47 -1.68 -15.53
N THR A 61 19.10 -2.90 -15.10
CA THR A 61 20.04 -4.04 -14.97
C THR A 61 19.90 -5.06 -16.10
N THR A 62 18.67 -5.41 -16.48
CA THR A 62 18.38 -6.47 -17.46
C THR A 62 17.79 -5.95 -18.77
N GLY A 63 17.50 -4.65 -18.85
CA GLY A 63 16.77 -4.05 -19.97
C GLY A 63 15.24 -4.13 -19.81
N PHE A 64 14.51 -3.55 -20.76
CA PHE A 64 13.05 -3.47 -20.70
C PHE A 64 12.40 -4.83 -20.96
N ASP A 65 11.57 -5.28 -20.01
CA ASP A 65 10.74 -6.48 -20.13
C ASP A 65 9.25 -6.11 -20.01
N LEU A 66 8.49 -6.44 -21.06
CA LEU A 66 7.05 -6.20 -21.16
C LEU A 66 6.24 -7.05 -20.17
N ASN A 67 6.68 -8.28 -19.88
CA ASN A 67 6.01 -9.16 -18.93
C ASN A 67 6.05 -8.57 -17.52
N ASP A 68 7.21 -8.05 -17.13
CA ASP A 68 7.38 -7.36 -15.85
C ASP A 68 6.52 -6.09 -15.74
N PHE A 69 6.41 -5.33 -16.83
CA PHE A 69 5.53 -4.16 -16.88
C PHE A 69 4.05 -4.53 -16.69
N ILE A 70 3.57 -5.54 -17.40
CA ILE A 70 2.18 -6.01 -17.29
C ILE A 70 1.90 -6.53 -15.88
N ARG A 71 2.82 -7.31 -15.30
CA ARG A 71 2.70 -7.81 -13.92
C ARG A 71 2.64 -6.67 -12.90
N ALA A 72 3.43 -5.61 -13.09
CA ALA A 72 3.39 -4.44 -12.22
C ALA A 72 2.03 -3.73 -12.25
N VAL A 73 1.46 -3.52 -13.43
CA VAL A 73 0.12 -2.93 -13.59
C VAL A 73 -0.95 -3.80 -12.94
N ILE A 74 -0.92 -5.11 -13.19
CA ILE A 74 -1.85 -6.06 -12.60
C ILE A 74 -1.71 -6.08 -11.07
N ALA A 75 -0.49 -6.07 -10.54
CA ALA A 75 -0.24 -6.08 -9.09
C ALA A 75 -0.82 -4.83 -8.41
N ILE A 76 -0.61 -3.64 -8.98
CA ILE A 76 -1.17 -2.39 -8.45
C ILE A 76 -2.70 -2.42 -8.48
N ALA A 77 -3.28 -2.78 -9.63
CA ALA A 77 -4.73 -2.86 -9.78
C ALA A 77 -5.36 -3.90 -8.83
N ALA A 78 -4.75 -5.07 -8.70
CA ALA A 78 -5.23 -6.13 -7.82
C ALA A 78 -5.22 -5.70 -6.35
N VAL A 79 -4.14 -5.07 -5.88
CA VAL A 79 -4.04 -4.57 -4.51
C VAL A 79 -5.06 -3.47 -4.24
N TRP A 80 -5.31 -2.58 -5.18
CA TRP A 80 -6.34 -1.54 -5.03
C TRP A 80 -7.75 -2.13 -4.96
N ILE A 81 -8.10 -3.05 -5.86
CA ILE A 81 -9.40 -3.71 -5.87
C ILE A 81 -9.62 -4.48 -4.55
N VAL A 82 -8.67 -5.32 -4.15
CA VAL A 82 -8.76 -6.13 -2.93
C VAL A 82 -8.81 -5.23 -1.69
N GLY A 83 -7.99 -4.17 -1.65
CA GLY A 83 -7.99 -3.21 -0.55
C GLY A 83 -9.34 -2.51 -0.39
N SER A 84 -9.96 -2.06 -1.49
CA SER A 84 -11.29 -1.44 -1.44
C SER A 84 -12.38 -2.40 -0.96
N VAL A 85 -12.39 -3.65 -1.46
CA VAL A 85 -13.38 -4.66 -1.06
C VAL A 85 -13.19 -5.08 0.41
N ALA A 86 -11.95 -5.28 0.85
CA ALA A 86 -11.64 -5.64 2.23
C ALA A 86 -12.11 -4.56 3.20
N SER A 87 -11.79 -3.28 2.93
CA SER A 87 -12.22 -2.17 3.77
C SER A 87 -13.75 -2.03 3.82
N PHE A 88 -14.45 -2.28 2.70
CA PHE A 88 -15.91 -2.26 2.66
C PHE A 88 -16.53 -3.36 3.53
N ILE A 89 -16.03 -4.60 3.41
CA ILE A 89 -16.52 -5.73 4.20
C ILE A 89 -16.23 -5.52 5.70
N MET A 90 -15.02 -5.08 6.05
CA MET A 90 -14.64 -4.78 7.44
C MET A 90 -15.49 -3.67 8.04
N GLY A 91 -15.74 -2.59 7.29
CA GLY A 91 -16.63 -1.52 7.73
C GLY A 91 -18.02 -2.06 8.06
N ARG A 92 -18.61 -2.87 7.18
CA ARG A 92 -19.94 -3.47 7.39
C ARG A 92 -19.98 -4.44 8.57
N SER A 93 -18.96 -5.27 8.74
CA SER A 93 -18.91 -6.18 9.88
C SER A 93 -18.81 -5.42 11.20
N LEU A 94 -18.04 -4.33 11.25
CA LEU A 94 -17.88 -3.52 12.46
C LEU A 94 -19.16 -2.74 12.83
N TYR A 95 -19.84 -2.14 11.84
CA TYR A 95 -21.14 -1.49 12.05
C TYR A 95 -22.20 -2.45 12.61
N GLY A 96 -22.15 -3.74 12.26
CA GLY A 96 -23.08 -4.73 12.79
C GLY A 96 -22.91 -5.02 14.28
N VAL A 97 -21.71 -4.82 14.85
CA VAL A 97 -21.41 -5.15 16.26
C VAL A 97 -21.48 -3.92 17.17
N THR A 98 -21.08 -2.74 16.68
CA THR A 98 -21.08 -1.49 17.49
C THR A 98 -22.48 -0.97 17.82
N VAL A 99 -23.52 -1.41 17.10
CA VAL A 99 -24.92 -1.14 17.45
C VAL A 99 -25.40 -1.95 18.66
N SER A 100 -24.70 -3.04 19.02
CA SER A 100 -25.07 -3.89 20.16
C SER A 100 -24.54 -3.39 21.51
N ASP A 101 -23.63 -2.41 21.54
CA ASP A 101 -22.97 -1.93 22.77
C ASP A 101 -23.51 -0.56 23.22
N LYS A 102 -24.83 -0.35 23.05
CA LYS A 102 -25.61 0.58 23.85
C LYS A 102 -26.45 -0.24 24.82
N ARG A 103 -25.86 -0.61 25.95
CA ARG A 103 -26.60 -0.95 27.18
C ARG A 103 -26.08 -0.13 28.33
#